data_AF-A0A1C5I9Q2-F1
#
_entry.id   AF-A0A1C5I9Q2-F1
#
_cell.length_a   1.000
_cell.length_b   1.000
_cell.length_c   1.000
_cell.angle_alpha   90.00
_cell.angle_beta   90.00
_cell.angle_gamma   90.00
#
_symmetry.space_group_name_H-M   'P 1'
#
loop_
_entity.id
_entity.type
_entity.pdbx_description
1 polymer ?
#
loop_
_entity_poly.entity_id
_entity_poly.type
_entity_poly.pdbx_seq_one_letter_code
_entity_poly.pdbx_strand_id
1 'polypeptide(L)'
;MRNVLNLFRPARRRPASSRPPNGGWYRSESCRPLSVGQIRDRHFRTVRHGLDPAEVYAFLYRVAGDLAIVRRELARTAEENVRIKGALRSWQSRFTPGRR
;
A
#
# COMPACT_ATOMS: atom_id res chain seq x y z
N MET A 1 41.11 -19.71 46.94
CA MET A 1 41.58 -18.44 46.34
C MET A 1 40.47 -17.92 45.44
N ARG A 2 40.09 -16.63 45.60
CA ARG A 2 38.83 -16.05 45.12
C ARG A 2 38.74 -16.00 43.58
N ASN A 3 37.68 -16.60 43.04
CA ASN A 3 37.25 -16.50 41.65
C ASN A 3 36.77 -15.06 41.37
N VAL A 4 37.54 -14.29 40.60
CA VAL A 4 37.17 -12.95 40.14
C VAL A 4 36.37 -13.06 38.85
N LEU A 5 35.06 -12.93 39.01
CA LEU A 5 34.05 -12.97 37.96
C LEU A 5 34.25 -11.82 36.95
N ASN A 6 34.40 -12.20 35.68
CA ASN A 6 33.96 -11.50 34.47
C ASN A 6 33.66 -10.00 34.57
N LEU A 7 34.71 -9.18 34.43
CA LEU A 7 34.63 -7.72 34.30
C LEU A 7 34.82 -7.21 32.85
N PHE A 8 34.49 -8.04 31.85
CA PHE A 8 34.46 -7.59 30.45
C PHE A 8 33.20 -8.09 29.76
N ARG A 9 32.06 -7.50 30.12
CA ARG A 9 30.88 -7.54 29.26
C ARG A 9 31.02 -6.40 28.25
N PRO A 10 31.31 -6.65 26.96
CA PRO A 10 31.26 -5.58 25.99
C PRO A 10 29.83 -5.07 25.97
N ALA A 11 29.66 -3.78 26.21
CA ALA A 11 28.40 -3.11 25.97
C ALA A 11 28.04 -3.37 24.51
N ARG A 12 27.06 -4.25 24.26
CA ARG A 12 26.41 -4.38 22.97
C ARG A 12 25.82 -3.00 22.68
N ARG A 13 26.56 -2.17 21.94
CA ARG A 13 26.02 -1.02 21.24
C ARG A 13 24.86 -1.57 20.42
N ARG A 14 23.63 -1.34 20.87
CA ARG A 14 22.45 -1.58 20.06
C ARG A 14 22.68 -0.75 18.80
N PRO A 15 22.71 -1.35 17.59
CA PRO A 15 22.72 -0.52 16.40
C PRO A 15 21.46 0.33 16.48
N ALA A 16 21.64 1.65 16.53
CA ALA A 16 20.56 2.58 16.27
C ALA A 16 19.94 2.08 14.96
N SER A 17 18.66 1.71 15.01
CA SER A 17 17.96 1.23 13.84
C SER A 17 17.93 2.37 12.82
N SER A 18 18.90 2.39 11.90
CA SER A 18 18.85 3.14 10.65
C SER A 18 17.79 2.50 9.75
N ARG A 19 16.59 2.31 10.28
CA ARG A 19 15.43 1.98 9.46
C ARG A 19 15.10 3.29 8.77
N PRO A 20 15.21 3.38 7.44
CA PRO A 20 14.71 4.55 6.75
C PRO A 20 13.25 4.73 7.17
N PRO A 21 12.74 5.97 7.29
CA PRO A 21 11.38 6.23 7.78
C PRO A 21 10.32 5.40 7.03
N ASN A 22 10.64 4.99 5.80
CA ASN A 22 9.78 4.25 4.88
C ASN A 22 10.15 2.75 4.74
N GLY A 23 11.18 2.25 5.43
CA GLY A 23 11.82 0.92 5.27
C GLY A 23 11.03 -0.31 5.70
N GLY A 24 9.70 -0.21 5.69
CA GLY A 24 8.76 -1.29 6.03
C GLY A 24 7.33 -1.01 5.60
N TRP A 25 7.06 0.17 5.02
CA TRP A 25 5.72 0.57 4.59
C TRP A 25 5.38 0.03 3.20
N TYR A 26 6.37 -0.27 2.36
CA TYR A 26 6.15 -0.90 1.05
C TYR A 26 6.09 -2.43 1.17
N ARG A 27 5.14 -2.94 1.96
CA ARG A 27 4.63 -4.30 1.76
C ARG A 27 3.19 -4.16 1.29
N SER A 28 2.94 -4.65 0.09
CA SER A 28 1.65 -4.61 -0.61
C SER A 28 0.50 -5.19 0.24
N GLU A 29 0.80 -6.14 1.12
CA GLU A 29 -0.19 -6.77 2.02
C GLU A 29 -0.47 -5.96 3.29
N SER A 30 0.48 -5.14 3.77
CA SER A 30 0.32 -4.37 5.01
C SER A 30 -0.14 -2.93 4.78
N CYS A 31 -0.06 -2.43 3.54
CA CYS A 31 -0.69 -1.17 3.17
C CYS A 31 -2.14 -1.39 2.77
N ARG A 32 -3.07 -1.01 3.64
CA ARG A 32 -4.46 -0.81 3.22
C ARG A 32 -4.48 0.17 2.05
N PRO A 33 -5.19 -0.12 0.94
CA PRO A 33 -5.26 0.79 -0.19
C PRO A 33 -5.76 2.18 0.25
N LEU A 34 -5.00 3.23 -0.04
CA LEU A 34 -5.41 4.60 0.27
C LEU A 34 -6.66 4.99 -0.52
N SER A 35 -7.63 5.64 0.11
CA SER A 35 -8.77 6.23 -0.61
C SER A 35 -8.41 7.60 -1.20
N VAL A 36 -9.14 8.01 -2.25
CA VAL A 36 -8.99 9.34 -2.86
C VAL A 36 -9.22 10.44 -1.81
N GLY A 37 -10.25 10.27 -0.96
CA GLY A 37 -10.51 11.18 0.17
C GLY A 37 -9.36 11.20 1.18
N GLN A 38 -8.85 10.02 1.56
CA GLN A 38 -7.70 9.94 2.48
C GLN A 38 -6.44 10.66 1.97
N ILE A 39 -6.25 10.73 0.65
CA ILE A 39 -5.13 11.50 0.05
C ILE A 39 -5.41 13.00 0.11
N ARG A 40 -6.64 13.43 -0.23
CA ARG A 40 -7.04 14.84 -0.22
C ARG A 40 -7.04 15.45 1.19
N ASP A 41 -7.53 14.69 2.16
CA ASP A 41 -7.73 15.16 3.53
C ASP A 41 -6.50 14.91 4.43
N ARG A 42 -5.36 14.49 3.83
CA ARG A 42 -4.15 14.19 4.57
C ARG A 42 -3.46 15.47 5.03
N HIS A 43 -3.42 15.70 6.33
CA HIS A 43 -2.64 16.79 6.90
C HIS A 43 -1.23 16.34 7.33
N PHE A 44 -0.26 17.19 7.03
CA PHE A 44 1.14 17.03 7.45
C PHE A 44 1.52 18.11 8.46
N ARG A 45 2.41 17.77 9.39
CA ARG A 45 2.99 18.73 10.32
C ARG A 45 4.06 19.56 9.62
N THR A 46 4.03 20.88 9.81
CA THR A 46 5.08 21.79 9.33
C THR A 46 6.36 21.64 10.16
N VAL A 47 7.52 21.58 9.50
CA VAL A 47 8.84 21.45 10.13
C VAL A 47 9.83 22.46 9.51
N ARG A 48 10.88 22.82 10.27
CA ARG A 48 11.82 23.92 9.96
C ARG A 48 12.48 23.83 8.57
N HIS A 49 12.62 22.63 8.02
CA HIS A 49 13.18 22.36 6.69
C HIS A 49 12.25 21.45 5.86
N GLY A 50 10.94 21.69 5.94
CA GLY A 50 9.93 20.96 5.20
C GLY A 50 9.72 21.49 3.77
N LEU A 51 9.00 20.71 2.95
CA LEU A 51 8.51 21.14 1.65
C LEU A 51 7.45 22.24 1.80
N ASP A 52 7.26 23.03 0.75
CA ASP A 52 6.16 24.01 0.68
C ASP A 52 4.80 23.28 0.81
N PRO A 53 4.00 23.57 1.85
CA PRO A 53 2.70 22.97 2.01
C PRO A 53 1.80 23.15 0.78
N ALA A 54 1.84 24.30 0.11
CA ALA A 54 0.98 24.57 -1.05
C ALA A 54 1.30 23.64 -2.22
N GLU A 55 2.59 23.47 -2.51
CA GLU A 55 3.06 22.56 -3.55
C GLU A 55 2.69 21.10 -3.23
N VAL A 56 2.87 20.69 -1.97
CA VAL A 56 2.51 19.34 -1.51
C VAL A 56 1.01 19.08 -1.71
N TYR A 57 0.13 20.00 -1.28
CA TYR A 57 -1.31 19.81 -1.44
C TYR A 57 -1.74 19.84 -2.92
N ALA A 58 -1.14 20.68 -3.75
CA ALA A 58 -1.39 20.71 -5.19
C ALA A 58 -0.96 19.39 -5.87
N PHE A 59 0.17 18.82 -5.46
CA PHE A 59 0.61 17.52 -5.94
C PHE A 59 -0.33 16.39 -5.50
N LEU A 60 -0.72 16.36 -4.21
CA LEU A 60 -1.64 15.34 -3.70
C LEU A 60 -3.02 15.42 -4.36
N TYR A 61 -3.50 16.61 -4.72
CA TYR A 61 -4.74 16.76 -5.47
C TYR A 61 -4.67 16.08 -6.84
N ARG A 62 -3.56 16.24 -7.57
CA ARG A 62 -3.33 15.57 -8.87
C ARG A 62 -3.26 14.06 -8.69
N VAL A 63 -2.47 13.58 -7.72
CA VAL A 63 -2.34 12.13 -7.41
C VAL A 63 -3.70 11.52 -7.05
N ALA A 64 -4.52 12.23 -6.27
CA ALA A 64 -5.86 11.78 -5.92
C ALA A 64 -6.78 11.71 -7.16
N GLY A 65 -6.63 12.65 -8.10
CA GLY A 65 -7.31 12.62 -9.40
C GLY A 65 -6.92 11.40 -10.23
N ASP A 66 -5.63 11.15 -10.40
CA ASP A 66 -5.12 10.01 -11.16
C ASP A 66 -5.55 8.68 -10.55
N LEU A 67 -5.50 8.56 -9.23
CA LEU A 67 -6.00 7.38 -8.52
C LEU A 67 -7.50 7.16 -8.73
N ALA A 68 -8.30 8.23 -8.78
CA ALA A 68 -9.73 8.14 -9.05
C ALA A 68 -10.01 7.63 -10.47
N ILE A 69 -9.25 8.10 -11.46
CA ILE A 69 -9.34 7.65 -12.86
C ILE A 69 -9.03 6.15 -12.95
N VAL A 70 -7.86 5.73 -12.43
CA VAL A 70 -7.43 4.32 -12.49
C VAL A 70 -8.43 3.40 -11.79
N ARG A 71 -8.97 3.80 -10.64
CA ARG A 71 -9.99 2.99 -9.94
C ARG A 71 -11.29 2.87 -10.71
N ARG A 72 -11.72 3.94 -11.40
CA ARG A 72 -12.91 3.90 -12.24
C ARG A 72 -12.72 2.97 -13.43
N GLU A 73 -11.56 3.01 -14.07
CA GLU A 73 -11.22 2.12 -15.18
C GLU A 73 -11.13 0.67 -14.75
N LEU A 74 -10.53 0.42 -13.58
CA LEU A 74 -10.49 -0.92 -12.98
C LEU A 74 -11.89 -1.46 -12.69
N ALA A 75 -12.77 -0.64 -12.11
CA ALA A 75 -14.16 -1.03 -11.84
C ALA A 75 -14.89 -1.38 -13.14
N ARG A 76 -14.80 -0.53 -14.17
CA ARG A 76 -15.38 -0.79 -15.50
C ARG A 76 -14.86 -2.10 -16.09
N THR A 77 -13.55 -2.33 -16.02
CA THR A 77 -12.93 -3.54 -16.55
C THR A 77 -13.35 -4.78 -15.78
N ALA A 78 -13.53 -4.67 -14.46
CA ALA A 78 -14.02 -5.76 -13.63
C ALA A 78 -15.48 -6.10 -13.96
N GLU A 79 -16.33 -5.09 -14.13
CA GLU A 79 -17.74 -5.27 -14.56
C GLU A 79 -17.84 -5.96 -15.92
N GLU A 80 -17.02 -5.55 -16.89
CA GLU A 80 -16.96 -6.18 -18.21
C GLU A 80 -16.55 -7.65 -18.10
N ASN A 81 -15.51 -7.93 -17.30
CA ASN A 81 -15.05 -9.29 -17.05
C ASN A 81 -16.14 -10.16 -16.41
N VAL A 82 -16.91 -9.61 -15.48
CA VAL A 82 -18.04 -10.32 -14.86
C VAL A 82 -19.10 -10.65 -15.90
N ARG A 83 -19.44 -9.70 -16.79
CA ARG A 83 -20.41 -9.91 -17.86
C ARG A 83 -19.95 -11.01 -18.83
N ILE A 84 -18.72 -10.93 -19.31
CA ILE A 84 -18.13 -11.91 -20.23
C ILE A 84 -18.10 -13.31 -19.58
N LYS A 85 -17.61 -13.41 -18.34
CA LYS A 85 -17.57 -14.68 -17.61
C LYS A 85 -18.96 -15.25 -17.37
N GLY A 86 -19.95 -14.40 -17.11
CA GLY A 86 -21.36 -14.79 -16.99
C GLY A 86 -21.92 -15.38 -18.28
N ALA A 87 -21.70 -14.71 -19.41
CA ALA A 87 -22.11 -15.18 -20.72
C ALA A 87 -21.44 -16.51 -21.10
N LEU A 88 -20.14 -16.64 -20.86
CA LEU A 88 -19.39 -17.87 -21.10
C LEU A 88 -19.91 -19.02 -20.24
N ARG A 89 -20.18 -18.79 -18.95
CA ARG A 89 -20.74 -19.81 -18.05
C ARG A 89 -22.13 -20.24 -18.52
N SER A 90 -22.98 -19.30 -18.90
CA SER A 90 -24.33 -19.59 -19.42
C SER A 90 -24.26 -20.43 -20.70
N TRP A 91 -23.39 -20.05 -21.63
CA TRP A 91 -23.16 -20.81 -22.85
C TRP A 91 -22.62 -22.23 -22.55
N GLN A 92 -21.62 -22.35 -21.68
CA GLN A 92 -21.09 -23.66 -21.27
C GLN A 92 -22.17 -24.54 -20.64
N SER A 93 -23.02 -24.00 -19.77
CA SER A 93 -24.13 -24.76 -19.17
C SER A 93 -25.15 -25.26 -20.18
N ARG A 94 -25.34 -24.54 -21.30
CA ARG A 94 -26.28 -24.93 -22.36
C ARG A 94 -25.68 -25.93 -23.35
N PHE A 95 -24.38 -25.85 -23.60
CA PHE A 95 -23.73 -26.57 -24.71
C PHE A 95 -22.63 -27.55 -24.28
N THR A 96 -22.40 -27.73 -22.97
CA THR A 96 -21.60 -28.85 -22.47
C THR A 96 -22.56 -29.99 -22.16
N PRO A 97 -22.64 -31.04 -22.99
CA PRO A 97 -23.32 -32.26 -22.57
C PRO A 97 -22.61 -32.73 -21.32
N GLY A 98 -23.35 -33.03 -20.26
CA GLY A 98 -22.77 -33.70 -19.10
C GLY A 98 -21.95 -34.88 -19.63
N ARG A 99 -20.67 -34.97 -19.25
CA ARG A 99 -19.93 -36.22 -19.34
C ARG A 99 -20.80 -37.27 -18.65
N ARG A 100 -21.54 -38.04 -19.43
CA ARG A 100 -22.15 -39.31 -19.05
C ARG A 100 -21.26 -40.41 -19.60
#